data_AF-A0A1W9HP09-F1
#
_entry.id   AF-A0A1W9HP09-F1
#
_cell.length_a   1.000
_cell.length_b   1.000
_cell.length_c   1.000
_cell.angle_alpha   90.00
_cell.angle_beta   90.00
_cell.angle_gamma   90.00
#
_symmetry.space_group_name_H-M   'P 1'
#
loop_
_entity.id
_entity.type
_entity.pdbx_description
1 polymer ?
#
loop_
_entity_poly.entity_id
_entity_poly.type
_entity_poly.pdbx_seq_one_letter_code
_entity_poly.pdbx_strand_id
1 'polypeptide(L)'
;MHLRKQLKSKWLEVSGTIGKDPKQIWLPVGSGTLVKTFDQILNSKITIQAVNVHVLPADDKRITELVYKPRVKMISAPMPFHEMAKNLPGVPSNIFYDAKLWEFIEKFSEDGDVWWNVAR
;
A
#
# COMPACT_ATOMS: atom_id res chain seq x y z
N MET A 1 -4.55 -18.41 4.27
CA MET A 1 -6.03 -18.33 4.41
C MET A 1 -6.47 -17.37 5.52
N HIS A 2 -5.76 -17.28 6.66
CA HIS A 2 -6.10 -16.40 7.79
C HIS A 2 -5.96 -14.89 7.51
N LEU A 3 -4.80 -14.44 6.98
CA LEU A 3 -4.53 -13.02 6.71
C LEU A 3 -5.58 -12.37 5.78
N ARG A 4 -5.92 -13.04 4.67
CA ARG A 4 -6.94 -12.56 3.72
C ARG A 4 -8.29 -12.34 4.39
N LYS A 5 -8.72 -13.25 5.27
CA LYS A 5 -10.00 -13.13 5.98
C LYS A 5 -9.99 -11.93 6.93
N GLN A 6 -8.90 -11.73 7.66
CA GLN A 6 -8.75 -10.60 8.58
C GLN A 6 -8.71 -9.26 7.82
N LEU A 7 -7.89 -9.15 6.77
CA LEU A 7 -7.81 -7.94 5.96
C LEU A 7 -9.14 -7.63 5.27
N LYS A 8 -9.85 -8.65 4.77
CA LYS A 8 -11.20 -8.46 4.21
C LYS A 8 -12.17 -7.93 5.26
N SER A 9 -12.18 -8.49 6.46
CA SER A 9 -13.05 -8.03 7.54
C SER A 9 -12.77 -6.58 7.92
N LYS A 10 -11.48 -6.23 8.10
CA LYS A 10 -11.09 -4.87 8.47
C LYS A 10 -11.33 -3.88 7.35
N TRP A 11 -11.11 -4.29 6.09
CA TRP A 11 -11.46 -3.48 4.93
C TRP A 11 -12.95 -3.14 4.90
N LEU A 12 -13.84 -4.11 5.13
CA LEU A 12 -15.28 -3.89 5.14
C LEU A 12 -15.73 -2.91 6.25
N GLU A 13 -15.08 -2.98 7.42
CA GLU A 13 -15.31 -2.04 8.52
C GLU A 13 -14.90 -0.61 8.13
N VAL A 14 -13.70 -0.47 7.55
CA VAL A 14 -13.16 0.82 7.09
C VAL A 14 -14.01 1.39 5.95
N SER A 15 -14.35 0.58 4.94
CA SER A 15 -15.18 1.01 3.82
C SER A 15 -16.59 1.40 4.28
N GLY A 16 -17.14 0.69 5.28
CA GLY A 16 -18.42 1.02 5.90
C GLY A 16 -18.38 2.36 6.63
N THR A 17 -17.25 2.68 7.28
CA THR A 17 -17.04 3.97 7.96
C THR A 17 -16.88 5.12 6.97
N ILE A 18 -16.18 4.89 5.85
CA ILE A 18 -16.02 5.89 4.77
C ILE A 18 -17.35 6.12 4.04
N GLY A 19 -18.22 5.10 3.99
CA GLY A 19 -19.54 5.16 3.36
C GLY A 19 -19.51 5.12 1.82
N LYS A 20 -18.32 5.11 1.20
CA LYS A 20 -18.09 4.97 -0.24
C LYS A 20 -16.78 4.21 -0.50
N ASP A 21 -16.70 3.54 -1.65
CA ASP A 21 -15.44 2.95 -2.09
C ASP A 21 -14.45 4.07 -2.49
N PRO A 22 -13.20 4.05 -2.00
CA PRO A 22 -12.19 5.00 -2.44
C PRO A 22 -11.77 4.70 -3.88
N LYS A 23 -11.29 5.71 -4.60
CA LYS A 23 -10.72 5.50 -5.93
C LYS A 23 -9.43 4.69 -5.85
N GLN A 24 -8.61 4.98 -4.84
CA GLN A 24 -7.28 4.41 -4.71
C GLN A 24 -6.97 4.04 -3.26
N ILE A 25 -6.11 3.04 -3.11
CA ILE A 25 -5.49 2.67 -1.85
C ILE A 25 -3.97 2.70 -1.97
N TRP A 26 -3.30 3.30 -0.99
CA TRP A 26 -1.85 3.41 -0.88
C TRP A 26 -1.31 2.31 0.02
N LEU A 27 -0.43 1.47 -0.52
CA LEU A 27 0.13 0.30 0.17
C LEU A 27 1.66 0.25 0.04
N PRO A 28 2.40 0.00 1.14
CA PRO A 28 3.83 -0.27 1.06
C PRO A 28 4.10 -1.67 0.49
N VAL A 29 5.18 -1.81 -0.26
CA VAL A 29 5.64 -3.08 -0.83
C VAL A 29 7.03 -3.42 -0.30
N GLY A 30 7.06 -4.41 0.60
CA GLY A 30 8.24 -5.18 0.95
C GLY A 30 8.26 -6.53 0.22
N SER A 31 7.49 -7.50 0.72
CA SER A 31 7.35 -8.84 0.11
C SER A 31 6.26 -8.95 -0.97
N GLY A 32 5.43 -7.91 -1.11
CA GLY A 32 4.23 -7.91 -1.95
C GLY A 32 3.01 -8.62 -1.35
N THR A 33 3.11 -9.25 -0.17
CA THR A 33 2.00 -10.00 0.45
C THR A 33 0.76 -9.14 0.67
N LEU A 34 0.93 -7.90 1.12
CA LEU A 34 -0.18 -6.98 1.40
C LEU A 34 -0.92 -6.60 0.11
N VAL A 35 -0.19 -6.13 -0.91
CA VAL A 35 -0.74 -5.80 -2.23
C VAL A 35 -1.44 -7.00 -2.86
N LYS A 36 -0.82 -8.19 -2.86
CA LYS A 36 -1.44 -9.41 -3.39
C LYS A 36 -2.75 -9.74 -2.68
N THR A 37 -2.82 -9.52 -1.37
CA THR A 37 -4.03 -9.79 -0.60
C THR A 37 -5.12 -8.76 -0.89
N PHE A 38 -4.77 -7.48 -0.94
CA PHE A 38 -5.71 -6.40 -1.28
C PHE A 38 -6.26 -6.54 -2.70
N ASP A 39 -5.43 -6.88 -3.68
CA ASP A 39 -5.87 -7.17 -5.05
C ASP A 39 -6.94 -8.28 -5.09
N GLN A 40 -6.92 -9.24 -4.16
CA GLN A 40 -7.92 -10.32 -4.10
C GLN A 40 -9.22 -9.97 -3.35
N ILE A 41 -9.29 -8.83 -2.65
CA ILE A 41 -10.43 -8.48 -1.79
C ILE A 41 -11.09 -7.16 -2.16
N LEU A 42 -10.37 -6.24 -2.81
CA LEU A 42 -10.88 -4.95 -3.21
C LEU A 42 -11.81 -5.06 -4.42
N ASN A 43 -12.81 -4.19 -4.47
CA ASN A 43 -13.65 -3.94 -5.64
C ASN A 43 -12.76 -3.67 -6.87
N SER A 44 -13.13 -4.22 -8.04
CA SER A 44 -12.38 -4.11 -9.30
C SER A 44 -12.18 -2.66 -9.77
N LYS A 45 -12.96 -1.71 -9.26
CA LYS A 45 -12.82 -0.28 -9.56
C LYS A 45 -11.72 0.43 -8.77
N ILE A 46 -11.25 -0.16 -7.66
CA ILE A 46 -10.25 0.44 -6.79
C ILE A 46 -8.85 0.14 -7.33
N THR A 47 -8.04 1.19 -7.49
CA THR A 47 -6.63 1.08 -7.90
C THR A 47 -5.73 0.96 -6.67
N ILE A 48 -4.65 0.19 -6.78
CA ILE A 48 -3.64 0.05 -5.73
C ILE A 48 -2.40 0.84 -6.13
N GLN A 49 -2.08 1.89 -5.37
CA GLN A 49 -0.83 2.64 -5.44
C GLN A 49 0.20 1.93 -4.55
N ALA A 50 1.06 1.13 -5.17
CA ALA A 50 1.99 0.22 -4.51
C ALA A 50 3.39 0.83 -4.48
N VAL A 51 3.86 1.27 -3.31
CA VAL A 51 5.18 1.90 -3.15
C VAL A 51 6.21 0.86 -2.71
N ASN A 52 7.10 0.47 -3.62
CA ASN A 52 8.21 -0.44 -3.35
C ASN A 52 9.32 0.26 -2.57
N VAL A 53 9.57 -0.24 -1.36
CA VAL A 53 10.62 0.25 -0.46
C VAL A 53 11.86 -0.65 -0.47
N HIS A 54 11.99 -1.53 -1.47
CA HIS A 54 13.19 -2.32 -1.74
C HIS A 54 13.61 -3.27 -0.63
N VAL A 55 12.64 -3.95 -0.01
CA VAL A 55 12.94 -5.11 0.87
C VAL A 55 13.47 -6.28 0.03
N LEU A 56 12.97 -6.42 -1.20
CA LEU A 56 13.37 -7.44 -2.16
C LEU A 56 14.00 -6.80 -3.40
N PRO A 57 14.89 -7.53 -4.11
CA PRO A 57 15.40 -7.12 -5.41
C PRO A 57 14.29 -6.85 -6.43
N ALA A 58 14.55 -5.95 -7.38
CA ALA A 58 13.58 -5.57 -8.41
C ALA A 58 13.21 -6.72 -9.37
N ASP A 59 14.11 -7.67 -9.56
CA ASP A 59 13.93 -8.88 -10.37
C ASP A 59 13.28 -10.05 -9.60
N ASP A 60 13.02 -9.89 -8.30
CA ASP A 60 12.29 -10.89 -7.53
C ASP A 60 10.91 -11.14 -8.15
N LYS A 61 10.60 -12.42 -8.40
CA LYS A 61 9.35 -12.84 -9.03
C LYS A 61 8.11 -12.27 -8.34
N ARG A 62 8.14 -12.08 -7.01
CA ARG A 62 7.01 -11.54 -6.26
C ARG A 62 6.76 -10.06 -6.58
N ILE A 63 7.82 -9.31 -6.91
CA ILE A 63 7.74 -7.89 -7.29
C ILE A 63 7.33 -7.77 -8.75
N THR A 64 7.98 -8.53 -9.65
CA THR A 64 7.66 -8.48 -11.07
C THR A 64 6.23 -8.92 -11.36
N GLU A 65 5.70 -9.94 -10.68
CA GLU A 65 4.29 -10.33 -10.76
C GLU A 65 3.30 -9.21 -10.40
N LEU A 66 3.68 -8.29 -9.50
CA LEU A 66 2.81 -7.18 -9.12
C LEU A 66 2.71 -6.12 -10.22
N VAL A 67 3.80 -5.89 -10.96
CA VAL A 67 3.85 -4.90 -12.05
C VAL A 67 2.87 -5.27 -13.18
N TYR A 68 2.65 -6.56 -13.43
CA TYR A 68 1.73 -7.03 -14.46
C TYR A 68 0.26 -7.05 -14.04
N LYS A 69 -0.07 -6.65 -12.81
CA LYS A 69 -1.47 -6.63 -12.35
C LYS A 69 -2.18 -5.36 -12.86
N PRO A 70 -3.32 -5.47 -13.56
CA PRO A 70 -3.97 -4.32 -14.21
C PRO A 70 -4.32 -3.14 -13.29
N ARG A 71 -4.57 -3.41 -12.00
CA ARG A 71 -4.97 -2.40 -11.00
C ARG A 71 -3.85 -1.97 -10.08
N VAL A 72 -2.64 -2.50 -10.24
CA VAL A 72 -1.50 -2.17 -9.40
C VAL A 72 -0.62 -1.18 -10.14
N LYS A 73 -0.49 0.02 -9.60
CA LYS A 73 0.47 1.03 -10.05
C LYS A 73 1.68 0.95 -9.13
N MET A 74 2.77 0.38 -9.64
CA MET A 74 4.02 0.27 -8.89
C MET A 74 4.77 1.61 -8.94
N ILE A 75 5.13 2.11 -7.77
CA ILE A 75 5.95 3.30 -7.56
C ILE A 75 7.21 2.85 -6.82
N SER A 76 8.38 3.34 -7.24
CA SER A 76 9.63 3.01 -6.55
C SER A 76 9.99 4.13 -5.57
N ALA A 77 10.16 3.78 -4.29
CA ALA A 77 10.68 4.74 -3.31
C ALA A 77 12.16 5.04 -3.64
N PRO A 78 12.62 6.29 -3.46
CA PRO A 78 14.02 6.65 -3.69
C PRO A 78 14.95 6.01 -2.65
N MET A 79 14.44 5.73 -1.45
CA MET A 79 15.23 5.21 -0.33
C MET A 79 15.01 3.69 -0.14
N PRO A 80 16.08 2.91 0.06
CA PRO A 80 15.98 1.49 0.35
C PRO A 80 15.40 1.23 1.75
N PHE A 81 14.95 0.01 2.03
CA PHE A 81 14.22 -0.34 3.26
C PHE A 81 14.96 0.06 4.54
N HIS A 82 16.28 -0.13 4.60
CA HIS A 82 17.10 0.12 5.78
C HIS A 82 17.36 1.62 6.07
N GLU A 83 17.04 2.52 5.14
CA GLU A 83 17.11 3.96 5.37
C GLU A 83 15.81 4.50 5.95
N MET A 84 15.88 5.49 6.82
CA MET A 84 14.69 6.12 7.41
C MET A 84 14.02 7.07 6.42
N ALA A 85 12.69 7.17 6.49
CA ALA A 85 11.91 8.18 5.78
C ALA A 85 12.35 9.59 6.21
N LYS A 86 12.54 10.47 5.22
CA LYS A 86 12.91 11.88 5.44
C LYS A 86 11.71 12.73 5.86
N ASN A 87 10.57 12.48 5.23
CA ASN A 87 9.32 13.17 5.51
C ASN A 87 8.42 12.24 6.30
N LEU A 88 8.10 12.64 7.53
CA LEU A 88 7.28 11.85 8.43
C LEU A 88 5.83 12.35 8.41
N PRO A 89 4.85 11.42 8.40
CA PRO A 89 3.45 11.75 8.54
C PRO A 89 3.14 12.24 9.96
N GLY A 90 2.06 13.02 10.11
CA GLY A 90 1.55 13.46 11.42
C GLY A 90 0.86 12.35 12.24
N VAL A 91 0.91 11.10 11.77
CA VAL A 91 0.34 9.92 12.43
C VAL A 91 1.44 8.90 12.70
N PRO A 92 1.32 8.03 13.73
CA PRO A 92 2.31 6.98 14.00
C PRO A 92 2.53 6.08 12.79
N SER A 93 3.77 5.97 12.34
CA SER A 93 4.13 5.18 11.15
C SER A 93 5.51 4.55 11.30
N ASN A 94 5.72 3.39 10.68
CA ASN A 94 7.03 2.77 10.64
C ASN A 94 7.94 3.60 9.72
N ILE A 95 8.98 4.22 10.30
CA ILE A 95 9.89 5.13 9.60
C ILE A 95 10.68 4.46 8.46
N PHE A 96 10.78 3.13 8.45
CA PHE A 96 11.48 2.37 7.42
C PHE A 96 10.55 1.82 6.32
N TYR A 97 9.23 1.88 6.55
CA TYR A 97 8.22 1.19 5.74
C TYR A 97 7.05 2.10 5.36
N ASP A 98 6.06 2.27 6.24
CA ASP A 98 4.84 3.02 5.95
C ASP A 98 5.11 4.51 5.73
N ALA A 99 6.01 5.12 6.52
CA ALA A 99 6.28 6.56 6.44
C ALA A 99 6.87 6.99 5.08
N LYS A 100 7.53 6.07 4.36
CA LYS A 100 8.09 6.36 3.02
C LYS A 100 7.03 6.62 1.97
N LEU A 101 5.79 6.20 2.22
CA LEU A 101 4.67 6.50 1.31
C LEU A 101 4.26 7.97 1.41
N TRP A 102 4.56 8.62 2.54
CA TRP A 102 4.01 9.93 2.86
C TRP A 102 4.35 10.97 1.79
N GLU A 103 5.59 10.99 1.31
CA GLU A 103 6.01 11.92 0.23
C GLU A 103 5.21 11.74 -1.07
N PHE A 104 4.76 10.52 -1.36
CA PHE A 104 3.94 10.22 -2.53
C PHE A 104 2.47 10.55 -2.29
N ILE A 105 1.97 10.25 -1.10
CA ILE A 105 0.61 10.57 -0.69
C ILE A 105 0.41 12.09 -0.72
N GLU A 106 1.31 12.87 -0.12
CA GLU A 106 1.22 14.34 -0.14
C GLU A 106 1.19 14.92 -1.56
N LYS A 107 1.90 14.28 -2.48
CA LYS A 107 2.08 14.79 -3.85
C LYS A 107 1.01 14.31 -4.84
N PHE A 108 0.49 13.11 -4.67
CA PHE A 108 -0.29 12.41 -5.69
C PHE A 108 -1.63 11.86 -5.21
N SER A 109 -1.92 11.92 -3.90
CA SER A 109 -3.22 11.45 -3.40
C SER A 109 -4.35 12.37 -3.88
N GLU A 110 -5.52 11.76 -4.06
CA GLU A 110 -6.76 12.48 -4.31
C GLU A 110 -7.66 12.46 -3.07
N ASP A 111 -8.61 13.39 -3.00
CA ASP A 111 -9.63 13.37 -1.95
C ASP A 111 -10.39 12.03 -1.95
N GLY A 112 -10.47 11.42 -0.76
CA GLY A 112 -11.08 10.11 -0.56
C GLY A 112 -10.17 8.92 -0.84
N ASP A 113 -8.89 9.11 -1.16
CA ASP A 113 -7.92 8.00 -1.16
C ASP A 113 -7.70 7.46 0.26
N VAL A 114 -7.36 6.17 0.36
CA VAL A 114 -7.08 5.51 1.64
C VAL A 114 -5.61 5.11 1.70
N TRP A 115 -4.95 5.40 2.81
CA TRP A 115 -3.63 4.85 3.10
C TRP A 115 -3.73 3.76 4.16
N TRP A 116 -3.26 2.56 3.82
CA TRP A 116 -3.21 1.44 4.77
C TRP A 116 -1.88 1.43 5.52
N ASN A 117 -1.81 2.22 6.59
CA ASN A 117 -0.67 2.25 7.49
C ASN A 117 -0.68 1.01 8.41
N VAL A 118 0.40 0.22 8.37
CA VAL A 118 0.55 -1.04 9.12
C VAL A 118 1.17 -0.83 10.51
N ALA A 119 1.70 0.37 10.78
CA ALA A 119 2.24 0.70 12.08
C ALA A 119 1.15 0.67 13.17
N ARG A 120 1.57 0.30 14.38
CA ARG A 120 0.76 0.34 15.59
C ARG A 120 1.15 1.53 16.45
#